data_AF-A0A7X0RIP0-F1
#
_entry.id   AF-A0A7X0RIP0-F1
#
_cell.length_a   1.000
_cell.length_b   1.000
_cell.length_c   1.000
_cell.angle_alpha   90.00
_cell.angle_beta   90.00
_cell.angle_gamma   90.00
#
_symmetry.space_group_name_H-M   'P 1'
#
loop_
_entity.id
_entity.type
_entity.pdbx_description
1 polymer ?
#
loop_
_entity_poly.entity_id
_entity_poly.type
_entity_poly.pdbx_seq_one_letter_code
_entity_poly.pdbx_strand_id
1 'polypeptide(L)'
;MRLLAALVGLLLVAVLPATSVAAGDPRAAASGSPAISPSTSATAPGAAAPRARPHGRWLLDPRGRVLVLHGLNMVYKRAPYAPDAEGFGRDDARFLARHGLTTVRLGVIWKAVEPQPGEYDDAYLARLERTTRILARAGIWTLLDFHQDLYHERFQGEGAPDWAVQDDGLPAEPQAGFPYNYFGMTALNRAFDHFWANDPGPGGVGLQDRYAAAWAHVASYFSRTPRVLGLDLFNEPWPGTGWQQCANPAGCPAFDAQLQTFTQRSIDAIRAVDRRTAVFYEPHVLFNNGAQTHVEPTGRRLAFSFHDYCLTADAGTGESGGQEGCTQFDDLVFDNADAHVAATGDPALLTEFGATNKQSTLTSMVDRSAAHRVGWQYWAYCGCDDPTTTGPGSTQALVLDPAKAPRGKNVDHAKLRAIVVPHPLAVAGTPQRWHYDRERHVFRTSWRVARAGGHGRFHRRSRTTLAVPRVAFPHGYVVRVRGGHVVSRPGARVLVVAQGSGVERVRLLVKRR
;
A
#
# COMPACT_ATOMS: atom_id res chain seq x y z
N MET A 1 -1.88 -46.80 -5.13
CA MET A 1 -1.91 -47.13 -6.58
C MET A 1 -1.41 -45.90 -7.32
N ARG A 2 -0.08 -45.77 -7.47
CA ARG A 2 0.75 -46.15 -8.64
C ARG A 2 0.59 -45.18 -9.81
N LEU A 3 1.75 -44.82 -10.40
CA LEU A 3 2.05 -43.98 -11.57
C LEU A 3 2.25 -42.49 -11.20
N LEU A 4 3.41 -41.85 -11.34
CA LEU A 4 4.58 -42.06 -12.23
C LEU A 4 5.90 -41.76 -11.50
N ALA A 5 6.95 -42.48 -11.89
CA ALA A 5 8.33 -42.29 -11.46
C ALA A 5 9.21 -41.88 -12.64
N ALA A 6 10.35 -41.27 -12.29
CA ALA A 6 11.64 -41.21 -13.01
C ALA A 6 11.83 -40.18 -14.15
N LEU A 7 12.78 -39.26 -13.95
CA LEU A 7 14.08 -39.31 -14.63
C LEU A 7 15.11 -38.36 -13.98
N VAL A 8 16.22 -38.95 -13.55
CA VAL A 8 17.47 -38.30 -13.09
C VAL A 8 18.50 -38.44 -14.21
N GLY A 9 19.25 -37.38 -14.50
CA GLY A 9 20.38 -37.40 -15.45
C GLY A 9 21.48 -36.43 -15.03
N LEU A 10 22.61 -37.01 -14.61
CA LEU A 10 23.88 -36.41 -14.20
C LEU A 10 24.58 -35.64 -15.35
N LEU A 11 25.30 -34.55 -15.06
CA LEU A 11 26.53 -34.21 -15.78
C LEU A 11 27.51 -33.39 -14.94
N LEU A 12 28.78 -33.80 -15.03
CA LEU A 12 29.93 -33.43 -14.20
C LEU A 12 30.60 -32.09 -14.58
N VAL A 13 31.30 -31.60 -13.56
CA VAL A 13 32.33 -30.54 -13.44
C VAL A 13 33.46 -30.59 -14.48
N ALA A 14 33.96 -29.42 -14.89
CA ALA A 14 35.37 -29.19 -15.18
C ALA A 14 35.78 -27.77 -14.75
N VAL A 15 36.96 -27.65 -14.12
CA VAL A 15 37.51 -26.49 -13.42
C VAL A 15 38.99 -26.31 -13.81
N LEU A 16 39.45 -25.04 -13.83
CA LEU A 16 40.83 -24.47 -13.86
C LEU A 16 41.55 -24.27 -15.22
N PRO A 17 42.56 -23.35 -15.33
CA PRO A 17 43.14 -22.45 -14.32
C PRO A 17 43.25 -20.95 -14.69
N ALA A 18 43.57 -20.14 -13.68
CA ALA A 18 43.99 -18.74 -13.76
C ALA A 18 45.46 -18.58 -14.20
N THR A 19 45.79 -17.45 -14.83
CA THR A 19 47.15 -16.88 -14.90
C THR A 19 47.11 -15.35 -14.77
N SER A 20 48.26 -14.80 -14.42
CA SER A 20 48.53 -13.61 -13.62
C SER A 20 48.92 -12.33 -14.39
N VAL A 21 48.62 -11.19 -13.75
CA VAL A 21 49.42 -9.95 -13.57
C VAL A 21 50.13 -9.30 -14.77
N ALA A 22 49.82 -8.01 -15.00
CA ALA A 22 50.83 -6.99 -15.29
C ALA A 22 50.35 -5.61 -14.81
N ALA A 23 51.20 -4.94 -14.03
CA ALA A 23 51.09 -3.58 -13.55
C ALA A 23 51.55 -2.56 -14.62
N GLY A 24 51.02 -1.34 -14.56
CA GLY A 24 51.48 -0.20 -15.34
C GLY A 24 51.10 1.10 -14.64
N ASP A 25 52.12 1.86 -14.24
CA ASP A 25 52.11 3.03 -13.36
C ASP A 25 51.45 4.31 -13.93
N PRO A 26 51.16 5.31 -13.06
CA PRO A 26 50.41 6.52 -13.36
C PRO A 26 51.31 7.69 -13.78
N ARG A 27 50.78 8.64 -14.58
CA ARG A 27 51.18 10.06 -14.51
C ARG A 27 50.24 11.02 -15.25
N ALA A 28 49.67 11.92 -14.44
CA ALA A 28 49.64 13.38 -14.57
C ALA A 28 48.78 14.05 -15.66
N ALA A 29 47.84 14.90 -15.20
CA ALA A 29 47.88 16.35 -15.42
C ALA A 29 46.74 17.04 -14.63
N ALA A 30 47.11 17.81 -13.62
CA ALA A 30 46.22 18.76 -12.96
C ALA A 30 46.46 20.15 -13.58
N SER A 31 45.38 20.81 -14.03
CA SER A 31 45.37 22.22 -14.38
C SER A 31 44.41 22.96 -13.46
N GLY A 32 44.97 23.90 -12.69
CA GLY A 32 44.24 24.75 -11.77
C GLY A 32 43.54 25.92 -12.47
N SER A 33 42.40 26.32 -11.91
CA SER A 33 41.77 27.62 -12.13
C SER A 33 41.01 28.01 -10.84
N PRO A 34 40.90 29.31 -10.54
CA PRO A 34 40.87 29.82 -9.18
C PRO A 34 39.51 29.64 -8.50
N ALA A 35 39.55 29.31 -7.20
CA ALA A 35 38.39 29.23 -6.33
C ALA A 35 37.81 30.63 -6.07
N ILE A 36 36.61 30.88 -6.59
CA ILE A 36 35.72 31.94 -6.14
C ILE A 36 34.90 31.34 -5.00
N SER A 37 35.13 31.77 -3.76
CA SER A 37 34.30 31.41 -2.62
C SER A 37 32.92 32.05 -2.74
N PRO A 38 31.81 31.28 -2.86
CA PRO A 38 30.49 31.83 -2.65
C PRO A 38 30.19 31.75 -1.16
N SER A 39 29.94 32.91 -0.57
CA SER A 39 29.34 33.06 0.75
C SER A 39 28.17 32.08 0.94
N THR A 40 28.30 31.15 1.87
CA THR A 40 27.21 30.28 2.31
C THR A 40 26.23 31.13 3.13
N SER A 41 25.25 31.73 2.44
CA SER A 41 24.04 32.19 3.10
C SER A 41 23.35 30.96 3.70
N ALA A 42 23.40 30.81 5.02
CA ALA A 42 22.67 29.80 5.75
C ALA A 42 21.17 29.99 5.48
N THR A 43 20.61 29.13 4.62
CA THR A 43 19.18 29.07 4.35
C THR A 43 18.47 28.70 5.65
N ALA A 44 17.57 29.57 6.12
CA ALA A 44 16.69 29.27 7.24
C ALA A 44 16.00 27.90 7.04
N PRO A 45 15.71 27.13 8.10
CA PRO A 45 15.08 25.82 7.96
C PRO A 45 13.74 25.99 7.25
N GLY A 46 13.66 25.49 6.01
CA GLY A 46 12.44 25.58 5.21
C GLY A 46 11.27 24.96 5.97
N ALA A 47 10.15 25.67 6.04
CA ALA A 47 8.93 25.20 6.68
C ALA A 47 8.61 23.77 6.23
N ALA A 48 8.50 22.87 7.19
CA ALA A 48 8.42 21.45 6.90
C ALA A 48 7.17 21.12 6.06
N ALA A 49 7.32 20.23 5.06
CA ALA A 49 6.25 19.94 4.09
C ALA A 49 4.92 19.60 4.81
N PRO A 50 3.80 20.24 4.44
CA PRO A 50 2.51 19.94 5.06
C PRO A 50 2.08 18.49 4.75
N ARG A 51 1.74 17.70 5.78
CA ARG A 51 1.38 16.27 5.67
C ARG A 51 -0.12 16.03 5.77
N ALA A 52 -0.56 14.90 5.22
CA ALA A 52 -1.86 14.34 5.59
C ALA A 52 -1.87 14.04 7.10
N ARG A 53 -3.05 14.05 7.71
CA ARG A 53 -3.19 13.71 9.13
C ARG A 53 -4.45 12.86 9.36
N PRO A 54 -4.34 11.79 10.14
CA PRO A 54 -5.49 11.11 10.72
C PRO A 54 -6.29 12.01 11.65
N HIS A 55 -7.62 11.88 11.63
CA HIS A 55 -8.53 12.48 12.60
C HIS A 55 -9.89 11.79 12.57
N GLY A 56 -10.22 11.07 13.65
CA GLY A 56 -11.39 10.17 13.62
C GLY A 56 -11.28 9.23 12.41
N ARG A 57 -12.41 8.87 11.82
CA ARG A 57 -12.44 8.02 10.61
C ARG A 57 -11.86 8.63 9.32
N TRP A 58 -11.26 9.82 9.36
CA TRP A 58 -10.85 10.53 8.15
C TRP A 58 -9.35 10.81 8.08
N LEU A 59 -8.77 10.59 6.91
CA LEU A 59 -7.50 11.19 6.51
C LEU A 59 -7.74 12.60 5.98
N LEU A 60 -7.06 13.59 6.55
CA LEU A 60 -7.21 14.99 6.20
C LEU A 60 -5.98 15.52 5.47
N ASP A 61 -6.20 16.28 4.40
CA ASP A 61 -5.13 17.04 3.75
C ASP A 61 -4.64 18.20 4.65
N PRO A 62 -3.54 18.87 4.30
CA PRO A 62 -3.04 20.00 5.07
C PRO A 62 -4.04 21.16 5.28
N ARG A 63 -5.03 21.30 4.40
CA ARG A 63 -6.10 22.31 4.48
C ARG A 63 -7.29 21.83 5.32
N GLY A 64 -7.22 20.61 5.85
CA GLY A 64 -8.25 19.95 6.65
C GLY A 64 -9.38 19.35 5.83
N ARG A 65 -9.21 19.19 4.50
CA ARG A 65 -10.20 18.53 3.62
C ARG A 65 -10.07 17.02 3.77
N VAL A 66 -11.18 16.30 3.74
CA VAL A 66 -11.16 14.83 3.77
C VAL A 66 -10.61 14.30 2.46
N LEU A 67 -9.58 13.47 2.54
CA LEU A 67 -9.01 12.73 1.41
C LEU A 67 -9.81 11.45 1.19
N VAL A 68 -10.11 11.15 -0.07
CA VAL A 68 -10.62 9.85 -0.50
C VAL A 68 -9.61 9.33 -1.52
N LEU A 69 -8.91 8.26 -1.15
CA LEU A 69 -7.71 7.79 -1.82
C LEU A 69 -8.02 6.51 -2.58
N HIS A 70 -7.98 6.55 -3.91
CA HIS A 70 -8.05 5.36 -4.77
C HIS A 70 -6.72 5.19 -5.49
N GLY A 71 -6.17 3.98 -5.53
CA GLY A 71 -4.80 3.76 -6.00
C GLY A 71 -4.45 2.31 -6.25
N LEU A 72 -3.16 2.03 -6.34
CA LEU A 72 -2.62 0.69 -6.57
C LEU A 72 -1.44 0.39 -5.64
N ASN A 73 -1.16 -0.89 -5.47
CA ASN A 73 0.09 -1.39 -4.95
C ASN A 73 1.16 -1.41 -6.05
N MET A 74 2.36 -0.93 -5.73
CA MET A 74 3.56 -1.12 -6.54
C MET A 74 4.65 -1.64 -5.60
N VAL A 75 4.78 -2.96 -5.54
CA VAL A 75 5.78 -3.67 -4.73
C VAL A 75 6.65 -4.45 -5.69
N TYR A 76 7.97 -4.29 -5.60
CA TYR A 76 8.91 -5.07 -6.37
C TYR A 76 9.67 -6.00 -5.44
N LYS A 77 9.35 -7.29 -5.52
CA LYS A 77 9.72 -8.34 -4.55
C LYS A 77 11.01 -9.08 -4.90
N ARG A 78 11.69 -8.68 -5.98
CA ARG A 78 12.96 -9.26 -6.42
C ARG A 78 14.08 -8.24 -6.27
N ALA A 79 15.28 -8.69 -5.90
CA ALA A 79 16.46 -7.83 -5.89
C ALA A 79 16.62 -7.13 -7.27
N PRO A 80 16.85 -5.81 -7.32
CA PRO A 80 17.24 -4.92 -6.21
C PRO A 80 16.09 -4.23 -5.45
N TYR A 81 14.88 -4.79 -5.47
CA TYR A 81 13.67 -4.44 -4.68
C TYR A 81 13.08 -3.05 -4.89
N ALA A 82 13.71 -2.22 -5.72
CA ALA A 82 13.23 -0.89 -6.05
C ALA A 82 12.49 -0.91 -7.40
N PRO A 83 11.26 -0.36 -7.48
CA PRO A 83 10.40 -0.49 -8.67
C PRO A 83 10.93 0.28 -9.90
N ASP A 84 11.86 1.22 -9.72
CA ASP A 84 12.52 1.88 -10.84
C ASP A 84 13.40 0.91 -11.65
N ALA A 85 13.80 -0.23 -11.07
CA ALA A 85 14.47 -1.30 -11.80
C ALA A 85 13.58 -1.93 -12.90
N GLU A 86 12.27 -2.00 -12.67
CA GLU A 86 11.26 -2.51 -13.62
C GLU A 86 10.73 -1.41 -14.56
N GLY A 87 11.26 -0.19 -14.46
CA GLY A 87 10.86 0.93 -15.31
C GLY A 87 9.73 1.80 -14.75
N PHE A 88 9.20 1.51 -13.55
CA PHE A 88 8.14 2.32 -12.94
C PHE A 88 8.62 3.77 -12.69
N GLY A 89 7.94 4.74 -13.29
CA GLY A 89 8.40 6.12 -13.28
C GLY A 89 7.36 7.17 -13.69
N ARG A 90 7.82 8.15 -14.49
CA ARG A 90 7.10 9.42 -14.70
C ARG A 90 5.85 9.29 -15.56
N ASP A 91 5.85 8.40 -16.53
CA ASP A 91 4.70 8.10 -17.38
C ASP A 91 3.63 7.29 -16.65
N ASP A 92 4.02 6.38 -15.76
CA ASP A 92 3.14 5.68 -14.82
C ASP A 92 2.46 6.65 -13.86
N ALA A 93 3.22 7.51 -13.19
CA ALA A 93 2.65 8.54 -12.32
C ALA A 93 1.69 9.47 -13.08
N ARG A 94 1.99 9.81 -14.34
CA ARG A 94 1.07 10.57 -15.20
C ARG A 94 -0.16 9.72 -15.59
N PHE A 95 -0.02 8.42 -15.80
CA PHE A 95 -1.13 7.52 -16.09
C PHE A 95 -2.11 7.43 -14.93
N LEU A 96 -1.61 7.21 -13.71
CA LEU A 96 -2.39 7.18 -12.48
C LEU A 96 -3.18 8.49 -12.30
N ALA A 97 -2.48 9.63 -12.35
CA ALA A 97 -3.10 10.95 -12.19
C ALA A 97 -4.15 11.24 -13.28
N ARG A 98 -3.91 10.82 -14.54
CA ARG A 98 -4.85 10.99 -15.65
C ARG A 98 -6.16 10.21 -15.48
N HIS A 99 -6.14 9.14 -14.69
CA HIS A 99 -7.28 8.30 -14.36
C HIS A 99 -7.92 8.66 -13.01
N GLY A 100 -7.39 9.68 -12.31
CA GLY A 100 -7.94 10.11 -11.02
C GLY A 100 -7.49 9.24 -9.85
N LEU A 101 -6.50 8.37 -10.04
CA LEU A 101 -5.87 7.60 -8.97
C LEU A 101 -4.87 8.52 -8.24
N THR A 102 -4.92 8.51 -6.92
CA THR A 102 -4.23 9.51 -6.06
C THR A 102 -3.43 8.92 -4.92
N THR A 103 -3.31 7.60 -4.82
CA THR A 103 -2.39 6.94 -3.89
C THR A 103 -1.65 5.78 -4.56
N VAL A 104 -0.46 5.48 -4.04
CA VAL A 104 0.30 4.25 -4.31
C VAL A 104 0.78 3.70 -2.97
N ARG A 105 0.51 2.42 -2.67
CA ARG A 105 1.21 1.69 -1.60
C ARG A 105 2.48 1.12 -2.22
N LEU A 106 3.61 1.66 -1.77
CA LEU A 106 4.93 1.43 -2.34
C LEU A 106 5.69 0.50 -1.39
N GLY A 107 6.03 -0.68 -1.91
CA GLY A 107 6.76 -1.67 -1.13
C GLY A 107 8.16 -1.20 -0.74
N VAL A 108 8.52 -1.53 0.49
CA VAL A 108 9.83 -1.36 1.11
C VAL A 108 10.18 -2.71 1.72
N ILE A 109 11.32 -3.28 1.37
CA ILE A 109 11.68 -4.65 1.80
C ILE A 109 12.70 -4.54 2.92
N TRP A 110 12.43 -5.12 4.09
CA TRP A 110 13.32 -5.01 5.26
C TRP A 110 14.74 -5.51 4.92
N LYS A 111 14.85 -6.60 4.15
CA LYS A 111 16.12 -7.10 3.61
C LYS A 111 16.92 -6.08 2.81
N ALA A 112 16.24 -5.21 2.07
CA ALA A 112 16.87 -4.13 1.31
C ALA A 112 17.17 -2.89 2.17
N VAL A 113 16.41 -2.65 3.24
CA VAL A 113 16.66 -1.55 4.19
C VAL A 113 17.85 -1.86 5.08
N GLU A 114 17.93 -3.09 5.62
CA GLU A 114 18.93 -3.54 6.60
C GLU A 114 19.58 -4.86 6.14
N PRO A 115 20.40 -4.84 5.07
CA PRO A 115 21.01 -6.05 4.52
C PRO A 115 21.97 -6.75 5.49
N GLN A 116 22.54 -6.02 6.45
CA GLN A 116 23.33 -6.55 7.56
C GLN A 116 22.81 -5.98 8.89
N PRO A 117 22.94 -6.70 10.02
CA PRO A 117 22.35 -6.29 11.29
C PRO A 117 22.84 -4.89 11.74
N GLY A 118 21.94 -3.91 11.74
CA GLY A 118 22.22 -2.51 12.11
C GLY A 118 22.88 -1.65 11.03
N GLU A 119 23.09 -2.18 9.83
CA GLU A 119 23.65 -1.45 8.70
C GLU A 119 22.55 -1.15 7.68
N TYR A 120 22.23 0.13 7.51
CA TYR A 120 21.13 0.56 6.64
C TYR A 120 21.61 0.97 5.23
N ASP A 121 20.92 0.51 4.19
CA ASP A 121 21.22 0.88 2.80
C ASP A 121 20.45 2.16 2.36
N ASP A 122 21.09 3.31 2.57
CA ASP A 122 20.58 4.60 2.13
C ASP A 122 20.54 4.76 0.60
N ALA A 123 21.30 3.95 -0.16
CA ALA A 123 21.24 3.98 -1.62
C ALA A 123 19.92 3.36 -2.10
N TYR A 124 19.46 2.28 -1.46
CA TYR A 124 18.11 1.74 -1.67
C TYR A 124 17.03 2.77 -1.32
N LEU A 125 17.10 3.40 -0.13
CA LEU A 125 16.14 4.42 0.27
C LEU A 125 16.12 5.63 -0.70
N ALA A 126 17.27 6.01 -1.25
CA ALA A 126 17.35 7.07 -2.25
C ALA A 126 16.60 6.72 -3.55
N ARG A 127 16.53 5.45 -3.95
CA ARG A 127 15.74 5.01 -5.12
C ARG A 127 14.25 5.18 -4.85
N LEU A 128 13.79 4.70 -3.70
CA LEU A 128 12.40 4.86 -3.26
C LEU A 128 12.02 6.34 -3.10
N GLU A 129 12.92 7.18 -2.57
CA GLU A 129 12.69 8.62 -2.47
C GLU A 129 12.53 9.29 -3.84
N ARG A 130 13.28 8.86 -4.86
CA ARG A 130 13.07 9.34 -6.24
C ARG A 130 11.70 8.97 -6.76
N THR A 131 11.25 7.74 -6.54
CA THR A 131 9.92 7.25 -6.93
C THR A 131 8.81 8.02 -6.21
N THR A 132 8.89 8.18 -4.89
CA THR A 132 7.93 8.99 -4.11
C THR A 132 7.88 10.45 -4.59
N ARG A 133 9.02 11.07 -4.93
CA ARG A 133 9.06 12.43 -5.50
C ARG A 133 8.43 12.50 -6.89
N ILE A 134 8.55 11.46 -7.72
CA ILE A 134 7.86 11.37 -9.01
C ILE A 134 6.34 11.34 -8.80
N LEU A 135 5.86 10.48 -7.91
CA LEU A 135 4.45 10.37 -7.54
C LEU A 135 3.92 11.68 -6.94
N ALA A 136 4.68 12.30 -6.03
CA ALA A 136 4.32 13.55 -5.39
C ALA A 136 4.11 14.70 -6.39
N ARG A 137 4.97 14.81 -7.42
CA ARG A 137 4.83 15.79 -8.50
C ARG A 137 3.58 15.56 -9.35
N ALA A 138 3.13 14.32 -9.47
CA ALA A 138 1.87 13.97 -10.13
C ALA A 138 0.63 14.16 -9.22
N GLY A 139 0.83 14.56 -7.96
CA GLY A 139 -0.25 14.77 -7.00
C GLY A 139 -0.70 13.49 -6.27
N ILE A 140 0.10 12.43 -6.35
CA ILE A 140 -0.16 11.11 -5.77
C ILE A 140 0.48 11.02 -4.38
N TRP A 141 -0.23 10.45 -3.43
CA TRP A 141 0.25 10.12 -2.10
C TRP A 141 0.96 8.77 -2.10
N THR A 142 2.00 8.60 -1.30
CA THR A 142 2.68 7.31 -1.15
C THR A 142 2.56 6.80 0.27
N LEU A 143 1.97 5.62 0.45
CA LEU A 143 2.07 4.83 1.67
C LEU A 143 3.31 3.94 1.52
N LEU A 144 4.28 4.06 2.41
CA LEU A 144 5.47 3.19 2.42
C LEU A 144 5.15 1.96 3.24
N ASP A 145 5.35 0.78 2.69
CA ASP A 145 4.87 -0.48 3.26
C ASP A 145 6.05 -1.43 3.47
N PHE A 146 6.35 -1.81 4.73
CA PHE A 146 7.32 -2.88 4.97
C PHE A 146 6.67 -4.21 4.60
N HIS A 147 6.90 -4.58 3.36
CA HIS A 147 6.27 -5.72 2.73
C HIS A 147 7.01 -7.01 3.09
N GLN A 148 6.23 -8.09 3.20
CA GLN A 148 6.71 -9.45 3.32
C GLN A 148 5.61 -10.40 2.84
N ASP A 149 6.04 -11.55 2.33
CA ASP A 149 5.21 -12.73 2.16
C ASP A 149 6.03 -13.95 2.54
N LEU A 150 5.46 -14.87 3.31
CA LEU A 150 6.16 -16.06 3.79
C LEU A 150 7.52 -15.71 4.41
N TYR A 151 7.65 -14.54 5.03
CA TYR A 151 8.82 -14.05 5.78
C TYR A 151 10.12 -13.84 4.99
N HIS A 152 10.56 -14.79 4.14
CA HIS A 152 11.88 -14.80 3.51
C HIS A 152 11.94 -15.75 2.29
N GLU A 153 12.89 -15.55 1.37
CA GLU A 153 13.06 -16.35 0.15
C GLU A 153 13.29 -17.85 0.43
N ARG A 154 13.85 -18.20 1.60
CA ARG A 154 14.00 -19.59 2.06
C ARG A 154 12.68 -20.35 2.12
N PHE A 155 11.58 -19.64 2.37
CA PHE A 155 10.24 -20.22 2.48
C PHE A 155 9.41 -19.96 1.21
N GLN A 156 10.08 -19.67 0.09
CA GLN A 156 9.49 -19.24 -1.19
C GLN A 156 8.81 -17.86 -1.12
N GLY A 157 9.25 -17.05 -0.15
CA GLY A 157 8.73 -15.73 0.15
C GLY A 157 9.68 -14.59 -0.15
N GLU A 158 9.55 -13.52 0.62
CA GLU A 158 10.41 -12.34 0.68
C GLU A 158 10.13 -11.55 1.98
N GLY A 159 11.02 -10.60 2.32
CA GLY A 159 10.74 -9.59 3.34
C GLY A 159 11.91 -9.39 4.28
N ALA A 160 12.10 -10.33 5.19
CA ALA A 160 13.15 -10.31 6.20
C ALA A 160 14.55 -10.57 5.60
N PRO A 161 15.62 -9.95 6.14
CA PRO A 161 16.98 -10.27 5.75
C PRO A 161 17.41 -11.66 6.24
N ASP A 162 18.41 -12.25 5.57
CA ASP A 162 18.95 -13.58 5.90
C ASP A 162 19.32 -13.72 7.38
N TRP A 163 19.90 -12.67 7.96
CA TRP A 163 20.38 -12.65 9.34
C TRP A 163 19.24 -12.67 10.38
N ALA A 164 18.01 -12.35 9.97
CA ALA A 164 16.81 -12.33 10.82
C ALA A 164 16.03 -13.66 10.78
N VAL A 165 16.45 -14.64 9.97
CA VAL A 165 15.75 -15.92 9.85
C VAL A 165 16.22 -16.88 10.95
N GLN A 166 15.31 -17.21 11.87
CA GLN A 166 15.50 -18.21 12.92
C GLN A 166 14.43 -19.28 12.80
N ASP A 167 14.74 -20.46 12.28
CA ASP A 167 13.76 -21.50 11.94
C ASP A 167 14.01 -22.84 12.65
N ASP A 168 14.78 -22.79 13.75
CA ASP A 168 15.25 -23.94 14.52
C ASP A 168 16.06 -24.98 13.70
N GLY A 169 16.55 -24.61 12.51
CA GLY A 169 17.22 -25.54 11.61
C GLY A 169 16.30 -26.59 11.00
N LEU A 170 14.99 -26.36 11.07
CA LEU A 170 13.98 -27.25 10.50
C LEU A 170 14.02 -27.22 8.96
N PRO A 171 13.61 -28.31 8.30
CA PRO A 171 13.50 -28.32 6.85
C PRO A 171 12.43 -27.32 6.39
N ALA A 172 12.77 -26.51 5.38
CA ALA A 172 11.81 -25.67 4.68
C ALA A 172 10.95 -26.54 3.74
N GLU A 173 10.13 -27.42 4.31
CA GLU A 173 9.22 -28.30 3.57
C GLU A 173 7.82 -28.30 4.23
N PRO A 174 6.74 -28.52 3.47
CA PRO A 174 6.73 -28.69 2.01
C PRO A 174 6.98 -27.37 1.27
N GLN A 175 7.63 -27.42 0.10
CA GLN A 175 7.76 -26.28 -0.84
C GLN A 175 6.48 -26.09 -1.70
N ALA A 176 5.33 -25.88 -1.04
CA ALA A 176 4.01 -25.78 -1.66
C ALA A 176 3.68 -24.40 -2.27
N GLY A 177 4.60 -23.43 -2.15
CA GLY A 177 4.45 -22.08 -2.67
C GLY A 177 3.47 -21.21 -1.87
N PHE A 178 3.28 -19.99 -2.36
CA PHE A 178 2.31 -19.05 -1.80
C PHE A 178 0.87 -19.38 -2.23
N PRO A 179 -0.13 -19.26 -1.35
CA PRO A 179 -0.02 -18.98 0.09
C PRO A 179 0.18 -20.24 0.95
N TYR A 180 0.23 -21.43 0.35
CA TYR A 180 0.12 -22.72 1.04
C TYR A 180 1.20 -23.00 2.10
N ASN A 181 2.40 -22.44 1.94
CA ASN A 181 3.49 -22.61 2.91
C ASN A 181 3.17 -22.06 4.29
N TYR A 182 2.33 -21.02 4.42
CA TYR A 182 1.87 -20.51 5.73
C TYR A 182 1.25 -21.63 6.59
N PHE A 183 0.46 -22.50 5.97
CA PHE A 183 -0.30 -23.54 6.69
C PHE A 183 0.53 -24.79 6.98
N GLY A 184 1.48 -25.13 6.11
CA GLY A 184 2.14 -26.44 6.12
C GLY A 184 3.62 -26.43 6.51
N MET A 185 4.32 -25.31 6.36
CA MET A 185 5.77 -25.28 6.53
C MET A 185 6.14 -24.94 7.98
N THR A 186 6.65 -25.92 8.72
CA THR A 186 6.98 -25.73 10.14
C THR A 186 8.12 -24.73 10.33
N ALA A 187 9.18 -24.80 9.49
CA ALA A 187 10.31 -23.86 9.56
C ALA A 187 9.86 -22.39 9.43
N LEU A 188 8.94 -22.09 8.50
CA LEU A 188 8.34 -20.77 8.35
C LEU A 188 7.60 -20.33 9.61
N ASN A 189 6.75 -21.20 10.16
CA ASN A 189 5.99 -20.88 11.37
C ASN A 189 6.90 -20.63 12.57
N ARG A 190 8.01 -21.37 12.70
CA ARG A 190 9.03 -21.09 13.71
C ARG A 190 9.72 -19.75 13.50
N ALA A 191 10.03 -19.35 12.27
CA ALA A 191 10.56 -18.01 11.99
C ALA A 191 9.65 -16.88 12.45
N PHE A 192 8.34 -17.02 12.22
CA PHE A 192 7.36 -16.09 12.80
C PHE A 192 7.35 -16.16 14.33
N ASP A 193 7.34 -17.35 14.94
CA ASP A 193 7.33 -17.50 16.40
C ASP A 193 8.54 -16.78 17.04
N HIS A 194 9.75 -16.95 16.51
CA HIS A 194 10.97 -16.27 16.97
C HIS A 194 10.89 -14.75 16.79
N PHE A 195 10.38 -14.29 15.64
CA PHE A 195 10.14 -12.86 15.41
C PHE A 195 9.15 -12.30 16.43
N TRP A 196 8.03 -12.98 16.68
CA TRP A 196 7.01 -12.53 17.61
C TRP A 196 7.46 -12.58 19.07
N ALA A 197 8.34 -13.52 19.42
CA ALA A 197 9.00 -13.59 20.72
C ALA A 197 10.06 -12.49 20.94
N ASN A 198 10.42 -11.75 19.89
CA ASN A 198 11.55 -10.82 19.88
C ASN A 198 12.87 -11.50 20.29
N ASP A 199 13.08 -12.72 19.83
CA ASP A 199 14.28 -13.48 20.18
C ASP A 199 15.55 -12.74 19.70
N PRO A 200 16.67 -12.91 20.42
CA PRO A 200 17.91 -12.22 20.08
C PRO A 200 18.46 -12.71 18.73
N GLY A 201 18.65 -11.79 17.80
CA GLY A 201 19.43 -11.98 16.58
C GLY A 201 20.92 -11.66 16.78
N PRO A 202 21.67 -11.49 15.68
CA PRO A 202 23.08 -11.10 15.74
C PRO A 202 23.34 -9.84 16.58
N GLY A 203 24.35 -9.94 17.44
CA GLY A 203 24.67 -8.90 18.43
C GLY A 203 23.78 -8.92 19.68
N GLY A 204 22.94 -9.94 19.86
CA GLY A 204 22.08 -10.09 21.05
C GLY A 204 20.90 -9.11 21.10
N VAL A 205 20.57 -8.47 19.97
CA VAL A 205 19.46 -7.52 19.85
C VAL A 205 18.23 -8.26 19.35
N GLY A 206 17.06 -8.02 19.96
CA GLY A 206 15.81 -8.66 19.54
C GLY A 206 15.43 -8.37 18.09
N LEU A 207 14.82 -9.34 17.41
CA LEU A 207 14.42 -9.20 16.00
C LEU A 207 13.47 -8.03 15.75
N GLN A 208 12.47 -7.83 16.61
CA GLN A 208 11.55 -6.68 16.50
C GLN A 208 12.23 -5.37 16.92
N ASP A 209 13.23 -5.41 17.80
CA ASP A 209 14.00 -4.20 18.15
C ASP A 209 14.78 -3.70 16.93
N ARG A 210 15.39 -4.62 16.17
CA ARG A 210 16.02 -4.29 14.87
C ARG A 210 15.01 -3.78 13.86
N TYR A 211 13.88 -4.48 13.71
CA TYR A 211 12.80 -4.08 12.82
C TYR A 211 12.29 -2.66 13.13
N ALA A 212 12.04 -2.35 14.40
CA ALA A 212 11.60 -1.03 14.85
C ALA A 212 12.68 0.04 14.62
N ALA A 213 13.97 -0.29 14.79
CA ALA A 213 15.08 0.60 14.48
C ALA A 213 15.20 0.87 12.97
N ALA A 214 15.00 -0.14 12.11
CA ALA A 214 14.93 0.03 10.66
C ALA A 214 13.77 0.96 10.26
N TRP A 215 12.61 0.81 10.91
CA TRP A 215 11.49 1.73 10.72
C TRP A 215 11.79 3.16 11.17
N ALA A 216 12.48 3.34 12.30
CA ALA A 216 12.93 4.67 12.73
C ALA A 216 13.88 5.29 11.68
N HIS A 217 14.81 4.50 11.14
CA HIS A 217 15.71 4.95 10.07
C HIS A 217 14.93 5.42 8.83
N VAL A 218 14.00 4.60 8.34
CA VAL A 218 13.13 4.94 7.19
C VAL A 218 12.27 6.17 7.49
N ALA A 219 11.68 6.27 8.68
CA ALA A 219 10.87 7.43 9.08
C ALA A 219 11.70 8.72 9.07
N SER A 220 12.91 8.67 9.62
CA SER A 220 13.87 9.79 9.62
C SER A 220 14.20 10.23 8.19
N TYR A 221 14.55 9.26 7.33
CA TYR A 221 14.92 9.48 5.93
C TYR A 221 13.80 10.18 5.14
N PHE A 222 12.56 9.69 5.27
CA PHE A 222 11.40 10.20 4.54
C PHE A 222 10.68 11.38 5.23
N SER A 223 11.18 11.86 6.37
CA SER A 223 10.56 12.90 7.20
C SER A 223 10.38 14.25 6.49
N ARG A 224 11.09 14.50 5.39
CA ARG A 224 10.96 15.70 4.54
C ARG A 224 10.43 15.42 3.13
N THR A 225 10.17 14.16 2.81
CA THR A 225 9.67 13.76 1.49
C THR A 225 8.19 14.17 1.33
N PRO A 226 7.85 14.98 0.31
CA PRO A 226 6.49 15.45 0.13
C PRO A 226 5.55 14.30 -0.21
N ARG A 227 4.30 14.39 0.25
CA ARG A 227 3.22 13.44 -0.07
C ARG A 227 3.48 11.98 0.32
N VAL A 228 4.39 11.73 1.25
CA VAL A 228 4.35 10.48 2.04
C VAL A 228 3.10 10.55 2.93
N LEU A 229 2.15 9.64 2.67
CA LEU A 229 0.89 9.48 3.38
C LEU A 229 1.12 8.98 4.80
N GLY A 230 1.92 7.93 4.92
CA GLY A 230 2.19 7.19 6.14
C GLY A 230 3.22 6.09 5.94
N LEU A 231 3.44 5.34 7.02
CA LEU A 231 4.31 4.17 7.12
C LEU A 231 3.42 2.98 7.54
N ASP A 232 3.30 1.95 6.72
CA ASP A 232 2.50 0.75 6.93
C ASP A 232 3.37 -0.36 7.50
N LEU A 233 3.18 -0.66 8.78
CA LEU A 233 4.23 -1.22 9.63
C LEU A 233 4.67 -2.63 9.25
N PHE A 234 3.75 -3.49 8.84
CA PHE A 234 4.03 -4.90 8.58
C PHE A 234 2.90 -5.46 7.73
N ASN A 235 3.20 -5.88 6.50
CA ASN A 235 2.23 -6.49 5.61
C ASN A 235 1.76 -7.86 6.14
N GLU A 236 0.45 -8.06 6.24
CA GLU A 236 -0.19 -9.33 6.55
C GLU A 236 0.44 -10.12 7.71
N PRO A 237 0.40 -9.60 8.96
CA PRO A 237 0.95 -10.30 10.12
C PRO A 237 0.40 -11.72 10.29
N TRP A 238 1.27 -12.72 10.14
CA TRP A 238 0.92 -14.13 10.31
C TRP A 238 1.16 -14.59 11.75
N PRO A 239 0.20 -15.25 12.43
CA PRO A 239 0.36 -15.68 13.83
C PRO A 239 1.40 -16.77 14.11
N GLY A 240 2.09 -17.29 13.09
CA GLY A 240 3.03 -18.40 13.25
C GLY A 240 2.31 -19.70 13.62
N THR A 241 2.93 -20.49 14.50
CA THR A 241 2.42 -21.83 14.87
C THR A 241 1.00 -21.80 15.44
N GLY A 242 0.56 -20.68 16.01
CA GLY A 242 -0.76 -20.51 16.61
C GLY A 242 -1.90 -20.13 15.66
N TRP A 243 -1.67 -20.04 14.34
CA TRP A 243 -2.64 -19.47 13.38
C TRP A 243 -4.03 -20.11 13.41
N GLN A 244 -4.14 -21.41 13.71
CA GLN A 244 -5.42 -22.12 13.73
C GLN A 244 -6.37 -21.54 14.79
N GLN A 245 -5.82 -21.01 15.89
CA GLN A 245 -6.60 -20.37 16.94
C GLN A 245 -7.23 -19.06 16.46
N CYS A 246 -6.60 -18.42 15.47
CA CYS A 246 -7.01 -17.15 14.91
C CYS A 246 -8.02 -17.31 13.75
N ALA A 247 -8.22 -18.55 13.24
CA ALA A 247 -9.14 -18.87 12.14
C ALA A 247 -10.60 -19.00 12.61
N ASN A 248 -11.11 -17.95 13.26
CA ASN A 248 -12.49 -17.89 13.75
C ASN A 248 -13.01 -16.44 13.74
N PRO A 249 -14.34 -16.20 13.71
CA PRO A 249 -14.90 -14.84 13.62
C PRO A 249 -14.55 -13.92 14.79
N ALA A 250 -14.34 -14.46 16.00
CA ALA A 250 -13.97 -13.66 17.17
C ALA A 250 -12.50 -13.25 17.18
N GLY A 251 -11.73 -13.58 16.15
CA GLY A 251 -10.32 -13.21 16.05
C GLY A 251 -9.43 -13.98 17.03
N CYS A 252 -8.31 -13.36 17.41
CA CYS A 252 -7.26 -14.02 18.15
C CYS A 252 -6.70 -13.15 19.28
N PRO A 253 -7.43 -12.94 20.40
CA PRO A 253 -7.02 -12.00 21.44
C PRO A 253 -5.61 -12.23 21.99
N ALA A 254 -5.17 -13.49 22.10
CA ALA A 254 -3.83 -13.83 22.57
C ALA A 254 -2.73 -13.34 21.59
N PHE A 255 -2.91 -13.59 20.29
CA PHE A 255 -1.97 -13.10 19.28
C PHE A 255 -2.10 -11.59 19.07
N ASP A 256 -3.31 -11.03 19.11
CA ASP A 256 -3.54 -9.59 19.02
C ASP A 256 -2.78 -8.84 20.14
N ALA A 257 -2.66 -9.39 21.35
CA ALA A 257 -1.86 -8.79 22.41
C ALA A 257 -0.34 -8.77 22.09
N GLN A 258 0.16 -9.80 21.40
CA GLN A 258 1.54 -9.88 20.93
C GLN A 258 1.78 -8.91 19.76
N LEU A 259 0.87 -8.89 18.79
CA LEU A 259 0.88 -7.96 17.65
C LEU A 259 0.77 -6.50 18.12
N GLN A 260 -0.08 -6.21 19.11
CA GLN A 260 -0.18 -4.92 19.79
C GLN A 260 1.18 -4.47 20.36
N THR A 261 1.89 -5.38 21.03
CA THR A 261 3.21 -5.08 21.62
C THR A 261 4.24 -4.74 20.55
N PHE A 262 4.28 -5.52 19.46
CA PHE A 262 5.11 -5.23 18.29
C PHE A 262 4.75 -3.88 17.64
N THR A 263 3.47 -3.64 17.42
CA THR A 263 2.95 -2.41 16.80
C THR A 263 3.32 -1.19 17.62
N GLN A 264 3.14 -1.24 18.95
CA GLN A 264 3.53 -0.15 19.85
C GLN A 264 5.04 0.08 19.83
N ARG A 265 5.86 -0.97 19.84
CA ARG A 265 7.33 -0.86 19.76
C ARG A 265 7.77 -0.11 18.48
N SER A 266 7.20 -0.47 17.34
CA SER A 266 7.51 0.18 16.07
C SER A 266 7.02 1.64 16.03
N ILE A 267 5.82 1.91 16.56
CA ILE A 267 5.29 3.27 16.71
C ILE A 267 6.23 4.14 17.56
N ASP A 268 6.67 3.64 18.71
CA ASP A 268 7.50 4.39 19.64
C ASP A 268 8.88 4.71 19.02
N ALA A 269 9.49 3.75 18.35
CA ALA A 269 10.75 3.95 17.61
C ALA A 269 10.60 5.00 16.50
N ILE A 270 9.53 4.93 15.71
CA ILE A 270 9.23 5.94 14.68
C ILE A 270 9.00 7.32 15.33
N ARG A 271 8.24 7.38 16.43
CA ARG A 271 7.88 8.65 17.07
C ARG A 271 9.05 9.35 17.75
N ALA A 272 10.12 8.63 18.07
CA ALA A 272 11.38 9.20 18.52
C ALA A 272 12.03 10.11 17.46
N VAL A 273 11.76 9.89 16.17
CA VAL A 273 12.40 10.61 15.05
C VAL A 273 11.44 11.35 14.12
N ASP A 274 10.18 10.88 13.99
CA ASP A 274 9.13 11.51 13.20
C ASP A 274 7.78 11.56 13.94
N ARG A 275 7.38 12.77 14.34
CA ARG A 275 6.13 13.06 15.06
C ARG A 275 4.95 13.43 14.15
N ARG A 276 5.13 13.43 12.83
CA ARG A 276 4.20 14.06 11.86
C ARG A 276 3.63 13.08 10.85
N THR A 277 4.39 12.09 10.42
CA THR A 277 3.94 11.08 9.46
C THR A 277 2.98 10.11 10.13
N ALA A 278 1.88 9.76 9.44
CA ALA A 278 0.94 8.79 9.95
C ALA A 278 1.61 7.40 10.03
N VAL A 279 1.26 6.61 11.03
CA VAL A 279 1.68 5.21 11.12
C VAL A 279 0.43 4.36 10.94
N PHE A 280 0.48 3.47 9.95
CA PHE A 280 -0.56 2.53 9.62
C PHE A 280 -0.20 1.18 10.22
N TYR A 281 -1.16 0.52 10.85
CA TYR A 281 -0.99 -0.81 11.42
C TYR A 281 -2.06 -1.74 10.85
N GLU A 282 -1.69 -2.99 10.65
CA GLU A 282 -2.56 -4.05 10.12
C GLU A 282 -3.01 -5.00 11.24
N PRO A 283 -4.21 -5.61 11.11
CA PRO A 283 -4.60 -6.76 11.91
C PRO A 283 -3.84 -8.01 11.45
N HIS A 284 -3.95 -9.13 12.17
CA HIS A 284 -3.42 -10.39 11.64
C HIS A 284 -4.13 -10.79 10.33
N VAL A 285 -3.43 -11.45 9.40
CA VAL A 285 -3.90 -11.68 8.01
C VAL A 285 -5.22 -12.43 7.89
N LEU A 286 -5.61 -13.24 8.88
CA LEU A 286 -6.93 -13.90 8.85
C LEU A 286 -8.11 -12.91 8.92
N PHE A 287 -7.86 -11.64 9.24
CA PHE A 287 -8.80 -10.55 9.08
C PHE A 287 -9.35 -10.47 7.66
N ASN A 288 -8.56 -10.82 6.64
CA ASN A 288 -8.96 -10.86 5.23
C ASN A 288 -10.21 -11.72 4.98
N ASN A 289 -10.56 -12.60 5.93
CA ASN A 289 -11.67 -13.54 5.85
C ASN A 289 -12.67 -13.37 7.02
N GLY A 290 -12.72 -12.17 7.60
CA GLY A 290 -13.75 -11.79 8.57
C GLY A 290 -13.43 -12.12 10.03
N ALA A 291 -12.19 -12.52 10.36
CA ALA A 291 -11.75 -12.55 11.75
C ALA A 291 -11.68 -11.12 12.32
N GLN A 292 -12.11 -10.92 13.56
CA GLN A 292 -11.98 -9.64 14.27
C GLN A 292 -10.53 -9.37 14.70
N THR A 293 -10.23 -8.11 15.02
CA THR A 293 -8.96 -7.69 15.63
C THR A 293 -9.22 -6.89 16.90
N HIS A 294 -8.31 -7.02 17.87
CA HIS A 294 -8.29 -6.27 19.13
C HIS A 294 -7.00 -5.44 19.29
N VAL A 295 -6.29 -5.18 18.18
CA VAL A 295 -5.06 -4.37 18.17
C VAL A 295 -5.41 -2.89 18.25
N GLU A 296 -5.23 -2.30 19.42
CA GLU A 296 -5.52 -0.90 19.74
C GLU A 296 -4.26 -0.14 20.20
N PRO A 297 -3.31 0.17 19.29
CA PRO A 297 -2.10 0.90 19.63
C PRO A 297 -2.42 2.29 20.16
N THR A 298 -1.55 2.77 21.05
CA THR A 298 -1.69 4.10 21.63
C THR A 298 -0.75 5.08 20.95
N GLY A 299 -1.18 6.35 20.88
CA GLY A 299 -0.35 7.42 20.37
C GLY A 299 -1.13 8.41 19.54
N ARG A 300 -0.44 9.01 18.57
CA ARG A 300 -1.02 10.05 17.71
C ARG A 300 -0.74 9.74 16.26
N ARG A 301 -1.68 10.16 15.41
CA ARG A 301 -1.58 10.02 13.95
C ARG A 301 -1.44 8.56 13.54
N LEU A 302 -2.27 7.71 14.15
CA LEU A 302 -2.39 6.32 13.76
C LEU A 302 -3.49 6.19 12.70
N ALA A 303 -3.43 5.12 11.93
CA ALA A 303 -4.39 4.77 10.90
C ALA A 303 -4.43 3.24 10.80
N PHE A 304 -5.54 2.70 10.35
CA PHE A 304 -5.74 1.27 10.22
C PHE A 304 -5.61 0.86 8.74
N SER A 305 -4.72 -0.06 8.45
CA SER A 305 -4.63 -0.73 7.15
C SER A 305 -5.32 -2.08 7.26
N PHE A 306 -6.09 -2.48 6.25
CA PHE A 306 -6.68 -3.81 6.20
C PHE A 306 -6.81 -4.28 4.76
N HIS A 307 -6.84 -5.59 4.56
CA HIS A 307 -7.05 -6.21 3.25
C HIS A 307 -8.39 -6.94 3.19
N ASP A 308 -8.83 -7.21 1.97
CA ASP A 308 -10.01 -8.02 1.70
C ASP A 308 -9.71 -8.97 0.53
N TYR A 309 -9.50 -10.24 0.87
CA TYR A 309 -9.27 -11.33 -0.06
C TYR A 309 -10.09 -12.54 0.36
N CYS A 310 -10.98 -12.98 -0.52
CA CYS A 310 -11.74 -14.18 -0.30
C CYS A 310 -10.89 -15.44 -0.52
N LEU A 311 -10.57 -16.18 0.54
CA LEU A 311 -9.84 -17.46 0.47
C LEU A 311 -10.54 -18.54 -0.38
N THR A 312 -11.87 -18.50 -0.49
CA THR A 312 -12.63 -19.48 -1.28
C THR A 312 -12.72 -19.13 -2.76
N ALA A 313 -12.19 -17.98 -3.20
CA ALA A 313 -12.25 -17.55 -4.60
C ALA A 313 -11.49 -18.49 -5.57
N ASP A 314 -10.51 -19.23 -5.04
CA ASP A 314 -9.68 -20.21 -5.77
C ASP A 314 -9.91 -21.67 -5.32
N ALA A 315 -10.76 -21.91 -4.32
CA ALA A 315 -11.04 -23.24 -3.76
C ALA A 315 -12.02 -24.10 -4.61
N GLY A 316 -11.86 -24.10 -5.94
CA GLY A 316 -12.35 -25.17 -6.82
C GLY A 316 -13.85 -25.24 -7.11
N THR A 317 -14.71 -24.35 -6.61
CA THR A 317 -16.11 -24.26 -7.08
C THR A 317 -16.16 -23.31 -8.26
N GLY A 318 -16.58 -23.80 -9.44
CA GLY A 318 -16.64 -23.05 -10.69
C GLY A 318 -17.23 -21.63 -10.61
N GLU A 319 -17.05 -20.87 -11.70
CA GLU A 319 -17.12 -19.39 -11.81
C GLU A 319 -18.33 -18.66 -11.18
N SER A 320 -19.39 -19.35 -10.76
CA SER A 320 -20.58 -18.79 -10.13
C SER A 320 -20.78 -19.18 -8.65
N GLY A 321 -20.14 -20.24 -8.14
CA GLY A 321 -20.37 -20.75 -6.77
C GLY A 321 -19.54 -20.08 -5.67
N GLY A 322 -18.41 -19.46 -6.03
CA GLY A 322 -17.51 -18.82 -5.06
C GLY A 322 -17.95 -17.42 -4.61
N GLN A 323 -18.62 -16.64 -5.46
CA GLN A 323 -18.93 -15.23 -5.14
C GLN A 323 -20.04 -15.03 -4.10
N GLU A 324 -21.05 -15.90 -4.05
CA GLU A 324 -22.10 -15.82 -3.03
C GLU A 324 -21.52 -16.12 -1.64
N GLY A 325 -20.58 -17.07 -1.53
CA GLY A 325 -19.85 -17.34 -0.29
C GLY A 325 -18.92 -16.19 0.11
N CYS A 326 -18.21 -15.59 -0.85
CA CYS A 326 -17.30 -14.47 -0.57
C CYS A 326 -18.02 -13.20 -0.12
N THR A 327 -19.20 -12.89 -0.69
CA THR A 327 -19.89 -11.62 -0.40
C THR A 327 -20.16 -11.43 1.09
N GLN A 328 -20.55 -12.50 1.79
CA GLN A 328 -20.77 -12.47 3.23
C GLN A 328 -19.47 -12.22 4.02
N PHE A 329 -18.36 -12.84 3.62
CA PHE A 329 -17.07 -12.60 4.26
C PHE A 329 -16.57 -11.19 4.00
N ASP A 330 -16.64 -10.72 2.76
CA ASP A 330 -16.27 -9.35 2.42
C ASP A 330 -17.08 -8.33 3.24
N ASP A 331 -18.40 -8.51 3.35
CA ASP A 331 -19.26 -7.62 4.15
C ASP A 331 -18.83 -7.64 5.63
N LEU A 332 -18.51 -8.83 6.16
CA LEU A 332 -17.98 -8.98 7.52
C LEU A 332 -16.62 -8.30 7.73
N VAL A 333 -15.70 -8.37 6.74
CA VAL A 333 -14.39 -7.67 6.78
C VAL A 333 -14.60 -6.16 6.90
N PHE A 334 -15.49 -5.60 6.09
CA PHE A 334 -15.79 -4.18 6.11
C PHE A 334 -16.52 -3.74 7.39
N ASP A 335 -17.45 -4.56 7.90
CA ASP A 335 -18.12 -4.31 9.18
C ASP A 335 -17.13 -4.34 10.35
N ASN A 336 -16.21 -5.31 10.37
CA ASN A 336 -15.13 -5.37 11.35
C ASN A 336 -14.22 -4.14 11.27
N ALA A 337 -13.88 -3.68 10.06
CA ALA A 337 -13.08 -2.47 9.89
C ALA A 337 -13.81 -1.21 10.38
N ASP A 338 -15.11 -1.07 10.10
CA ASP A 338 -15.91 0.06 10.61
C ASP A 338 -16.04 0.00 12.15
N ALA A 339 -16.20 -1.19 12.73
CA ALA A 339 -16.22 -1.39 14.18
C ALA A 339 -14.88 -0.99 14.83
N HIS A 340 -13.76 -1.40 14.22
CA HIS A 340 -12.43 -1.06 14.70
C HIS A 340 -12.15 0.45 14.64
N VAL A 341 -12.52 1.10 13.54
CA VAL A 341 -12.45 2.55 13.38
C VAL A 341 -13.32 3.27 14.43
N ALA A 342 -14.47 2.71 14.78
CA ALA A 342 -15.34 3.28 15.81
C ALA A 342 -14.75 3.16 17.22
N ALA A 343 -14.05 2.06 17.52
CA ALA A 343 -13.39 1.83 18.80
C ALA A 343 -12.13 2.70 18.98
N THR A 344 -11.26 2.73 17.97
CA THR A 344 -9.94 3.39 18.04
C THR A 344 -9.97 4.86 17.64
N GLY A 345 -10.90 5.26 16.77
CA GLY A 345 -10.90 6.57 16.14
C GLY A 345 -9.80 6.74 15.08
N ASP A 346 -9.14 5.66 14.68
CA ASP A 346 -8.12 5.67 13.64
C ASP A 346 -8.76 5.45 12.26
N PRO A 347 -8.44 6.26 11.24
CA PRO A 347 -9.03 6.12 9.92
C PRO A 347 -8.54 4.86 9.22
N ALA A 348 -9.45 4.12 8.59
CA ALA A 348 -9.10 2.95 7.80
C ALA A 348 -8.72 3.28 6.35
N LEU A 349 -7.93 2.40 5.74
CA LEU A 349 -7.66 2.32 4.30
C LEU A 349 -7.64 0.84 3.89
N LEU A 350 -8.38 0.48 2.83
CA LEU A 350 -8.28 -0.86 2.23
C LEU A 350 -6.97 -0.94 1.42
N THR A 351 -5.90 -1.44 2.03
CA THR A 351 -4.55 -1.38 1.46
C THR A 351 -4.33 -2.44 0.38
N GLU A 352 -5.12 -3.51 0.38
CA GLU A 352 -5.12 -4.51 -0.67
C GLU A 352 -6.49 -5.16 -0.90
N PHE A 353 -6.76 -5.44 -2.16
CA PHE A 353 -7.80 -6.33 -2.65
C PHE A 353 -7.52 -6.62 -4.13
N GLY A 354 -8.11 -7.67 -4.68
CA GLY A 354 -8.12 -7.90 -6.12
C GLY A 354 -7.29 -9.10 -6.55
N ALA A 355 -6.12 -8.86 -7.17
CA ALA A 355 -5.29 -9.89 -7.79
C ALA A 355 -6.02 -10.74 -8.86
N THR A 356 -7.06 -10.18 -9.49
CA THR A 356 -7.93 -10.92 -10.40
C THR A 356 -8.32 -10.10 -11.64
N ASN A 357 -8.69 -10.81 -12.71
CA ASN A 357 -9.36 -10.24 -13.89
C ASN A 357 -10.89 -10.36 -13.80
N LYS A 358 -11.43 -10.97 -12.73
CA LYS A 358 -12.87 -11.13 -12.51
C LYS A 358 -13.52 -9.78 -12.23
N GLN A 359 -14.16 -9.22 -13.25
CA GLN A 359 -14.73 -7.88 -13.22
C GLN A 359 -15.79 -7.70 -12.12
N SER A 360 -16.63 -8.73 -11.89
CA SER A 360 -17.66 -8.68 -10.84
C SER A 360 -17.03 -8.50 -9.45
N THR A 361 -15.98 -9.25 -9.11
CA THR A 361 -15.25 -9.10 -7.85
C THR A 361 -14.69 -7.68 -7.70
N LEU A 362 -14.05 -7.16 -8.75
CA LEU A 362 -13.46 -5.81 -8.72
C LEU A 362 -14.53 -4.72 -8.57
N THR A 363 -15.65 -4.83 -9.27
CA THR A 363 -16.73 -3.84 -9.16
C THR A 363 -17.40 -3.88 -7.80
N SER A 364 -17.65 -5.07 -7.25
CA SER A 364 -18.26 -5.25 -5.92
C SER A 364 -17.40 -4.62 -4.83
N MET A 365 -16.08 -4.85 -4.84
CA MET A 365 -15.17 -4.26 -3.86
C MET A 365 -15.12 -2.74 -3.92
N VAL A 366 -15.08 -2.17 -5.12
CA VAL A 366 -15.09 -0.71 -5.31
C VAL A 366 -16.39 -0.09 -4.83
N ASP A 367 -17.52 -0.77 -5.03
CA ASP A 367 -18.83 -0.31 -4.59
C ASP A 367 -19.03 -0.47 -3.07
N ARG A 368 -18.54 -1.57 -2.49
CA ARG A 368 -18.50 -1.80 -1.04
C ARG A 368 -17.64 -0.75 -0.34
N SER A 369 -16.44 -0.49 -0.85
CA SER A 369 -15.57 0.57 -0.36
C SER A 369 -16.24 1.96 -0.37
N ALA A 370 -17.00 2.26 -1.42
CA ALA A 370 -17.80 3.48 -1.49
C ALA A 370 -18.94 3.54 -0.45
N ALA A 371 -19.59 2.40 -0.16
CA ALA A 371 -20.64 2.30 0.86
C ALA A 371 -20.10 2.56 2.28
N HIS A 372 -18.94 1.98 2.61
CA HIS A 372 -18.23 2.17 3.88
C HIS A 372 -17.41 3.48 3.95
N ARG A 373 -17.39 4.23 2.84
CA ARG A 373 -16.68 5.52 2.72
C ARG A 373 -15.18 5.42 3.02
N VAL A 374 -14.56 4.34 2.55
CA VAL A 374 -13.12 4.10 2.70
C VAL A 374 -12.41 4.27 1.35
N GLY A 375 -11.12 4.60 1.38
CA GLY A 375 -10.27 4.55 0.19
C GLY A 375 -9.79 3.12 -0.08
N TRP A 376 -9.05 2.93 -1.17
CA TRP A 376 -8.47 1.63 -1.49
C TRP A 376 -7.20 1.69 -2.34
N GLN A 377 -6.39 0.64 -2.26
CA GLN A 377 -5.25 0.36 -3.11
C GLN A 377 -5.40 -1.05 -3.71
N TYR A 378 -5.57 -1.13 -5.03
CA TYR A 378 -5.74 -2.40 -5.74
C TYR A 378 -4.40 -3.13 -5.87
N TRP A 379 -4.41 -4.45 -5.63
CA TRP A 379 -3.30 -5.34 -5.95
C TRP A 379 -3.45 -5.90 -7.38
N ALA A 380 -2.61 -5.54 -8.36
CA ALA A 380 -1.43 -4.66 -8.27
C ALA A 380 -1.18 -3.85 -9.57
N TYR A 381 -0.22 -2.91 -9.52
CA TYR A 381 0.16 -2.10 -10.69
C TYR A 381 0.66 -2.97 -11.84
N CYS A 382 1.55 -3.90 -11.57
CA CYS A 382 2.15 -4.82 -12.53
C CYS A 382 2.24 -6.25 -11.98
N GLY A 383 2.57 -7.19 -12.87
CA GLY A 383 2.92 -8.55 -12.47
C GLY A 383 4.37 -8.67 -12.02
N CYS A 384 5.30 -7.91 -12.64
CA CYS A 384 6.71 -7.70 -12.24
C CYS A 384 7.45 -8.92 -11.66
N ASP A 385 7.22 -10.12 -12.21
CA ASP A 385 7.76 -11.40 -11.72
C ASP A 385 7.55 -11.63 -10.21
N ASP A 386 6.36 -11.26 -9.73
CA ASP A 386 5.93 -11.41 -8.36
C ASP A 386 5.94 -12.89 -7.93
N PRO A 387 6.77 -13.28 -6.94
CA PRO A 387 6.85 -14.66 -6.45
C PRO A 387 5.65 -15.08 -5.60
N THR A 388 4.91 -14.14 -5.03
CA THR A 388 3.98 -14.38 -3.92
C THR A 388 2.65 -13.67 -4.18
N THR A 389 1.89 -14.19 -5.15
CA THR A 389 0.61 -13.62 -5.56
C THR A 389 -0.48 -14.69 -5.67
N THR A 390 -1.71 -14.32 -5.31
CA THR A 390 -2.92 -15.09 -5.64
C THR A 390 -3.33 -14.94 -7.11
N GLY A 391 -2.79 -13.93 -7.81
CA GLY A 391 -3.09 -13.61 -9.20
C GLY A 391 -1.87 -13.73 -10.12
N PRO A 392 -1.38 -14.94 -10.43
CA PRO A 392 -0.08 -15.13 -11.09
C PRO A 392 0.03 -14.44 -12.44
N GLY A 393 1.25 -13.99 -12.75
CA GLY A 393 1.62 -13.33 -13.99
C GLY A 393 0.86 -12.02 -14.21
N SER A 394 0.20 -11.89 -15.37
CA SER A 394 -0.54 -10.68 -15.74
C SER A 394 -1.92 -10.57 -15.08
N THR A 395 -2.38 -11.58 -14.34
CA THR A 395 -3.74 -11.60 -13.77
C THR A 395 -3.96 -10.51 -12.73
N GLN A 396 -2.95 -10.19 -11.94
CA GLN A 396 -2.97 -9.07 -11.00
C GLN A 396 -2.70 -7.71 -11.64
N ALA A 397 -2.04 -7.66 -12.79
CA ALA A 397 -1.49 -6.43 -13.36
C ALA A 397 -2.57 -5.51 -13.94
N LEU A 398 -2.56 -4.23 -13.58
CA LEU A 398 -3.26 -3.19 -14.35
C LEU A 398 -2.44 -2.76 -15.59
N VAL A 399 -1.13 -2.65 -15.42
CA VAL A 399 -0.13 -2.32 -16.44
C VAL A 399 0.83 -3.49 -16.55
N LEU A 400 0.95 -4.08 -17.74
CA LEU A 400 1.63 -5.37 -17.90
C LEU A 400 3.16 -5.24 -17.72
N ASP A 401 3.74 -4.19 -18.29
CA ASP A 401 5.17 -3.94 -18.30
C ASP A 401 5.44 -2.44 -18.02
N PRO A 402 5.95 -2.09 -16.82
CA PRO A 402 6.23 -0.69 -16.46
C PRO A 402 7.34 -0.04 -17.30
N ALA A 403 8.22 -0.80 -17.95
CA ALA A 403 9.23 -0.25 -18.86
C ALA A 403 8.63 0.24 -20.18
N LYS A 404 7.37 -0.11 -20.48
CA LYS A 404 6.62 0.36 -21.64
C LYS A 404 5.59 1.39 -21.22
N ALA A 405 5.34 2.36 -22.10
CA ALA A 405 4.31 3.37 -21.87
C ALA A 405 2.95 2.72 -21.50
N PRO A 406 2.27 3.15 -20.43
CA PRO A 406 1.01 2.56 -19.95
C PRO A 406 -0.16 2.99 -20.85
N ARG A 407 -0.22 2.40 -22.04
CA ARG A 407 -1.21 2.65 -23.10
C ARG A 407 -1.39 1.43 -24.00
N GLY A 408 -2.46 1.43 -24.80
CA GLY A 408 -2.70 0.38 -25.79
C GLY A 408 -2.79 -0.99 -25.12
N LYS A 409 -2.11 -1.99 -25.68
CA LYS A 409 -2.09 -3.37 -25.17
C LYS A 409 -1.35 -3.55 -23.84
N ASN A 410 -0.59 -2.54 -23.39
CA ASN A 410 0.14 -2.60 -22.10
C ASN A 410 -0.77 -2.33 -20.88
N VAL A 411 -2.06 -2.09 -21.09
CA VAL A 411 -3.02 -1.80 -20.03
C VAL A 411 -4.18 -2.78 -20.13
N ASP A 412 -4.55 -3.38 -19.01
CA ASP A 412 -5.81 -4.10 -18.92
C ASP A 412 -6.97 -3.08 -18.86
N HIS A 413 -7.56 -2.81 -20.02
CA HIS A 413 -8.67 -1.85 -20.13
C HIS A 413 -9.95 -2.35 -19.49
N ALA A 414 -10.16 -3.66 -19.36
CA ALA A 414 -11.33 -4.21 -18.69
C ALA A 414 -11.22 -3.88 -17.19
N LYS A 415 -10.12 -4.29 -16.57
CA LYS A 415 -9.82 -3.99 -15.16
C LYS A 415 -9.81 -2.49 -14.86
N LEU A 416 -9.19 -1.69 -15.73
CA LEU A 416 -9.21 -0.23 -15.63
C LEU A 416 -10.65 0.30 -15.55
N ARG A 417 -11.57 -0.19 -16.41
CA ARG A 417 -12.99 0.22 -16.37
C ARG A 417 -13.74 -0.28 -15.13
N ALA A 418 -13.33 -1.41 -14.56
CA ALA A 418 -13.95 -1.93 -13.34
C ALA A 418 -13.63 -1.04 -12.13
N ILE A 419 -12.35 -0.66 -11.96
CA ILE A 419 -11.88 0.02 -10.74
C ILE A 419 -11.82 1.55 -10.85
N VAL A 420 -11.60 2.11 -12.05
CA VAL A 420 -11.51 3.56 -12.23
C VAL A 420 -12.90 4.18 -12.37
N VAL A 421 -13.45 4.58 -11.23
CA VAL A 421 -14.77 5.22 -11.11
C VAL A 421 -14.69 6.71 -10.72
N PRO A 422 -15.72 7.51 -11.03
CA PRO A 422 -15.84 8.85 -10.49
C PRO A 422 -15.97 8.81 -8.96
N HIS A 423 -15.21 9.65 -8.25
CA HIS A 423 -15.19 9.69 -6.80
C HIS A 423 -14.74 11.07 -6.28
N PRO A 424 -15.02 11.43 -5.01
CA PRO A 424 -14.40 12.60 -4.39
C PRO A 424 -12.87 12.41 -4.30
N LEU A 425 -12.08 13.49 -4.42
CA LEU A 425 -10.63 13.44 -4.21
C LEU A 425 -10.23 14.12 -2.89
N ALA A 426 -10.76 15.33 -2.69
CA ALA A 426 -10.55 16.10 -1.47
C ALA A 426 -11.78 16.95 -1.19
N VAL A 427 -12.44 16.70 -0.05
CA VAL A 427 -13.74 17.27 0.29
C VAL A 427 -13.58 18.38 1.32
N ALA A 428 -14.00 19.60 0.96
CA ALA A 428 -14.07 20.74 1.87
C ALA A 428 -15.30 20.64 2.80
N GLY A 429 -15.37 19.54 3.55
CA GLY A 429 -16.50 19.18 4.40
C GLY A 429 -16.37 17.73 4.87
N THR A 430 -17.47 17.18 5.36
CA THR A 430 -17.56 15.76 5.79
C THR A 430 -18.35 14.97 4.77
N PRO A 431 -17.74 14.01 4.05
CA PRO A 431 -18.44 13.15 3.11
C PRO A 431 -19.60 12.42 3.77
N GLN A 432 -20.73 12.30 3.08
CA GLN A 432 -21.88 11.52 3.54
C GLN A 432 -22.15 10.30 2.68
N ARG A 433 -21.90 10.40 1.38
CA ARG A 433 -22.00 9.28 0.43
C ARG A 433 -21.29 9.62 -0.87
N TRP A 434 -20.86 8.59 -1.57
CA TRP A 434 -20.63 8.63 -3.02
C TRP A 434 -21.02 7.28 -3.60
N HIS A 435 -21.51 7.28 -4.83
CA HIS A 435 -21.87 6.06 -5.53
C HIS A 435 -21.84 6.33 -7.04
N TYR A 436 -21.35 5.36 -7.80
CA TYR A 436 -21.35 5.38 -9.25
C TYR A 436 -22.15 4.20 -9.79
N ASP A 437 -23.27 4.52 -10.42
CA ASP A 437 -24.07 3.56 -11.18
C ASP A 437 -23.40 3.39 -12.56
N ARG A 438 -22.72 2.25 -12.75
CA ARG A 438 -21.97 1.92 -13.98
C ARG A 438 -22.90 1.76 -15.18
N GLU A 439 -24.08 1.16 -15.00
CA GLU A 439 -25.05 0.92 -16.06
C GLU A 439 -25.63 2.22 -16.61
N ARG A 440 -26.06 3.11 -15.70
CA ARG A 440 -26.67 4.38 -16.08
C ARG A 440 -25.65 5.49 -16.33
N HIS A 441 -24.37 5.25 -16.06
CA HIS A 441 -23.31 6.26 -16.03
C HIS A 441 -23.73 7.47 -15.18
N VAL A 442 -24.12 7.21 -13.93
CA VAL A 442 -24.58 8.25 -13.01
C VAL A 442 -23.76 8.22 -11.74
N PHE A 443 -23.03 9.31 -11.49
CA PHE A 443 -22.31 9.51 -10.23
C PHE A 443 -23.07 10.48 -9.31
N ARG A 444 -23.24 10.10 -8.05
CA ARG A 444 -23.88 10.92 -7.02
C ARG A 444 -22.97 11.01 -5.81
N THR A 445 -22.82 12.21 -5.26
CA THR A 445 -22.16 12.39 -3.96
C THR A 445 -22.78 13.55 -3.19
N SER A 446 -22.59 13.55 -1.87
CA SER A 446 -22.91 14.69 -1.02
C SER A 446 -22.00 14.76 0.19
N TRP A 447 -21.81 15.97 0.71
CA TRP A 447 -21.07 16.23 1.92
C TRP A 447 -21.71 17.36 2.73
N ARG A 448 -21.54 17.32 4.05
CA ARG A 448 -21.83 18.46 4.93
C ARG A 448 -20.68 19.45 4.85
N VAL A 449 -20.95 20.75 4.98
CA VAL A 449 -19.87 21.77 5.01
C VAL A 449 -19.11 21.81 6.34
N ALA A 450 -19.64 21.13 7.37
CA ALA A 450 -18.97 20.93 8.65
C ALA A 450 -17.64 20.20 8.44
N ARG A 451 -16.61 20.62 9.18
CA ARG A 451 -15.30 19.98 9.13
C ARG A 451 -15.42 18.58 9.76
N ALA A 452 -14.77 17.60 9.14
CA ALA A 452 -14.61 16.27 9.74
C ALA A 452 -13.85 16.32 11.07
N GLY A 453 -13.02 17.36 11.24
CA GLY A 453 -12.26 17.69 12.45
C GLY A 453 -13.04 18.03 13.72
N GLY A 454 -14.37 17.88 13.75
CA GLY A 454 -15.25 18.25 14.87
C GLY A 454 -15.45 19.76 15.09
N HIS A 455 -14.51 20.62 14.69
CA HIS A 455 -14.55 22.06 14.99
C HIS A 455 -14.82 22.92 13.75
N GLY A 456 -15.98 23.58 13.72
CA GLY A 456 -16.30 24.60 12.73
C GLY A 456 -16.72 24.06 11.35
N ARG A 457 -16.77 24.98 10.38
CA ARG A 457 -17.22 24.70 9.01
C ARG A 457 -16.27 25.32 8.00
N PHE A 458 -16.25 24.76 6.80
CA PHE A 458 -15.58 25.40 5.68
C PHE A 458 -16.35 26.65 5.25
N HIS A 459 -15.64 27.74 4.96
CA HIS A 459 -16.24 28.99 4.49
C HIS A 459 -16.80 28.86 3.06
N ARG A 460 -17.62 29.83 2.65
CA ARG A 460 -18.07 29.98 1.26
C ARG A 460 -16.88 29.92 0.30
N ARG A 461 -17.10 29.40 -0.90
CA ARG A 461 -16.09 29.22 -1.95
C ARG A 461 -14.95 28.23 -1.63
N SER A 462 -14.94 27.59 -0.46
CA SER A 462 -14.04 26.45 -0.24
C SER A 462 -14.29 25.39 -1.31
N ARG A 463 -13.21 24.75 -1.77
CA ARG A 463 -13.22 23.92 -2.99
C ARG A 463 -13.12 22.44 -2.67
N THR A 464 -14.13 21.69 -3.09
CA THR A 464 -14.11 20.23 -3.19
C THR A 464 -13.67 19.83 -4.59
N THR A 465 -12.76 18.86 -4.69
CA THR A 465 -12.27 18.29 -5.95
C THR A 465 -12.77 16.86 -6.10
N LEU A 466 -13.19 16.47 -7.31
CA LEU A 466 -13.69 15.13 -7.63
C LEU A 466 -13.03 14.62 -8.91
N ALA A 467 -12.72 13.34 -8.97
CA ALA A 467 -12.31 12.67 -10.19
C ALA A 467 -13.54 12.35 -11.05
N VAL A 468 -13.46 12.68 -12.33
CA VAL A 468 -14.45 12.35 -13.36
C VAL A 468 -13.70 11.73 -14.53
N PRO A 469 -13.31 10.45 -14.41
CA PRO A 469 -12.42 9.80 -15.36
C PRO A 469 -13.09 9.61 -16.72
N ARG A 470 -12.30 9.71 -17.81
CA ARG A 470 -12.82 9.56 -19.18
C ARG A 470 -13.35 8.16 -19.45
N VAL A 471 -12.83 7.14 -18.78
CA VAL A 471 -13.32 5.75 -18.93
C VAL A 471 -14.77 5.60 -18.45
N ALA A 472 -15.20 6.40 -17.46
CA ALA A 472 -16.59 6.43 -17.00
C ALA A 472 -17.49 7.33 -17.87
N PHE A 473 -16.93 8.37 -18.49
CA PHE A 473 -17.65 9.37 -19.29
C PHE A 473 -16.92 9.68 -20.61
N PRO A 474 -16.86 8.73 -21.57
CA PRO A 474 -16.04 8.86 -22.79
C PRO A 474 -16.47 10.04 -23.68
N HIS A 475 -17.77 10.31 -23.73
CA HIS A 475 -18.37 11.40 -24.52
C HIS A 475 -18.63 12.67 -23.69
N GLY A 476 -18.04 12.75 -22.50
CA GLY A 476 -18.25 13.86 -21.56
C GLY A 476 -19.48 13.69 -20.68
N TYR A 477 -19.73 14.72 -19.87
CA TYR A 477 -20.71 14.67 -18.80
C TYR A 477 -21.42 16.02 -18.59
N VAL A 478 -22.56 15.97 -17.91
CA VAL A 478 -23.29 17.11 -17.36
C VAL A 478 -23.28 17.05 -15.84
N VAL A 479 -23.24 18.22 -15.19
CA VAL A 479 -23.20 18.32 -13.72
C VAL A 479 -24.39 19.12 -13.23
N ARG A 480 -25.07 18.61 -12.20
CA ARG A 480 -26.02 19.37 -11.39
C ARG A 480 -25.51 19.45 -9.96
N VAL A 481 -25.40 20.67 -9.43
CA VAL A 481 -24.97 20.92 -8.05
C VAL A 481 -26.06 21.68 -7.32
N ARG A 482 -26.39 21.24 -6.10
CA ARG A 482 -27.19 22.01 -5.13
C ARG A 482 -26.30 22.36 -3.94
N GLY A 483 -26.38 23.61 -3.47
CA GLY A 483 -25.55 24.10 -2.36
C GLY A 483 -24.13 24.56 -2.78
N GLY A 484 -23.87 24.70 -4.08
CA GLY A 484 -22.58 25.14 -4.62
C GLY A 484 -22.64 25.34 -6.12
N HIS A 485 -21.51 25.66 -6.74
CA HIS A 485 -21.38 25.85 -8.18
C HIS A 485 -20.07 25.24 -8.70
N VAL A 486 -20.08 24.81 -9.96
CA VAL A 486 -18.89 24.28 -10.63
C VAL A 486 -17.96 25.44 -11.00
N VAL A 487 -16.68 25.31 -10.71
CA VAL A 487 -15.64 26.32 -11.04
C VAL A 487 -14.52 25.75 -11.91
N SER A 488 -14.54 24.47 -12.23
CA SER A 488 -13.68 23.88 -13.27
C SER A 488 -14.26 24.10 -14.66
N ARG A 489 -13.41 24.10 -15.69
CA ARG A 489 -13.84 24.12 -17.08
C ARG A 489 -14.77 22.94 -17.42
N PRO A 490 -15.69 23.09 -18.40
CA PRO A 490 -16.49 21.98 -18.91
C PRO A 490 -15.61 20.78 -19.33
N GLY A 491 -16.04 19.56 -18.99
CA GLY A 491 -15.32 18.33 -19.35
C GLY A 491 -13.99 18.10 -18.63
N ALA A 492 -13.67 18.88 -17.58
CA ALA A 492 -12.47 18.65 -16.78
C ALA A 492 -12.48 17.24 -16.14
N ARG A 493 -11.32 16.56 -16.11
CA ARG A 493 -11.16 15.28 -15.41
C ARG A 493 -11.15 15.45 -13.89
N VAL A 494 -10.75 16.62 -13.42
CA VAL A 494 -10.89 17.04 -12.03
C VAL A 494 -11.98 18.10 -11.98
N LEU A 495 -13.16 17.69 -11.54
CA LEU A 495 -14.29 18.57 -11.32
C LEU A 495 -14.06 19.34 -10.01
N VAL A 496 -14.23 20.66 -10.04
CA VAL A 496 -14.06 21.52 -8.86
C VAL A 496 -15.38 22.18 -8.53
N VAL A 497 -15.85 21.97 -7.31
CA VAL A 497 -17.09 22.56 -6.79
C VAL A 497 -16.75 23.55 -5.68
N ALA A 498 -17.15 24.80 -5.87
CA ALA A 498 -17.08 25.84 -4.85
C ALA A 498 -18.38 25.86 -4.05
N GLN A 499 -18.26 25.81 -2.73
CA GLN A 499 -19.42 25.78 -1.83
C GLN A 499 -20.16 27.12 -1.81
N GLY A 500 -21.49 27.07 -1.73
CA GLY A 500 -22.36 28.24 -1.61
C GLY A 500 -22.28 28.93 -0.25
N SER A 501 -22.90 30.10 -0.13
CA SER A 501 -23.04 30.80 1.15
C SER A 501 -24.25 30.29 1.92
N GLY A 502 -24.16 30.19 3.26
CA GLY A 502 -25.29 29.81 4.12
C GLY A 502 -25.79 28.37 3.96
N VAL A 503 -25.06 27.51 3.24
CA VAL A 503 -25.47 26.12 2.98
C VAL A 503 -24.93 25.18 4.05
N GLU A 504 -25.70 24.14 4.38
CA GLU A 504 -25.24 23.08 5.30
C GLU A 504 -24.66 21.86 4.58
N ARG A 505 -25.11 21.65 3.33
CA ARG A 505 -24.83 20.46 2.55
C ARG A 505 -24.71 20.81 1.08
N VAL A 506 -23.77 20.15 0.41
CA VAL A 506 -23.67 20.16 -1.05
C VAL A 506 -24.08 18.79 -1.57
N ARG A 507 -24.89 18.78 -2.64
CA ARG A 507 -25.27 17.55 -3.37
C ARG A 507 -24.87 17.71 -4.82
N LEU A 508 -24.23 16.69 -5.37
CA LEU A 508 -23.76 16.69 -6.74
C LEU A 508 -24.22 15.42 -7.46
N LEU A 509 -24.60 15.63 -8.71
CA LEU A 509 -24.99 14.63 -9.68
C LEU A 509 -24.18 14.87 -10.96
N VAL A 510 -23.42 13.86 -11.41
CA VAL A 510 -22.81 13.82 -12.74
C VAL A 510 -23.52 12.74 -13.55
N LYS A 511 -23.87 13.06 -14.79
CA LYS A 511 -24.46 12.10 -15.74
C LYS A 511 -23.73 12.19 -17.07
N ARG A 512 -23.71 11.09 -17.82
CA ARG A 512 -23.30 11.08 -19.23
C ARG A 512 -24.08 12.15 -20.02
N ARG A 513 -23.39 12.80 -20.97
CA ARG A 513 -24.02 13.71 -21.93
C ARG A 513 -24.99 12.99 -22.86
#